data_AF-A0A1G2YR92-F1
#
_entry.id   AF-A0A1G2YR92-F1
#
_cell.length_a   1.000
_cell.length_b   1.000
_cell.length_c   1.000
_cell.angle_alpha   90.00
_cell.angle_beta   90.00
_cell.angle_gamma   90.00
#
_symmetry.space_group_name_H-M   'P 1'
#
loop_
_entity.id
_entity.type
_entity.pdbx_description
1 polymer ?
#
loop_
_entity_poly.entity_id
_entity_poly.type
_entity_poly.pdbx_seq_one_letter_code
_entity_poly.pdbx_strand_id
1 'polypeptide(L)'
;MIEARDIMKTDVISSKREIRILKAGRRKRASGVNLIEVMAVTAILTITVVGTSGYRYYSSLNAHWAQEQITAARLGQLLCGSWAGVEGDETYDPEEHLESDLEVDVLSPPDSLPPAFVLLGSYRITIEGVAYDCTLAWKDVTPELRAIWVSVKWDWREEDLSNPDKAFRKSFIIITYV
;
A
#
# COMPACT_ATOMS: atom_id res chain seq x y z
N MET A 1 -89.60 1.29 -26.42
CA MET A 1 -88.26 0.66 -26.37
C MET A 1 -87.22 1.75 -26.65
N ILE A 2 -86.90 2.56 -25.63
CA ILE A 2 -85.79 3.52 -25.67
C ILE A 2 -84.64 2.75 -25.03
N GLU A 3 -83.91 2.07 -25.89
CA GLU A 3 -83.01 0.99 -25.56
C GLU A 3 -81.73 1.53 -24.93
N ALA A 4 -81.16 0.78 -23.98
CA ALA A 4 -80.05 1.07 -23.06
C ALA A 4 -78.77 1.72 -23.64
N ARG A 5 -78.71 1.91 -24.96
CA ARG A 5 -77.58 2.48 -25.69
C ARG A 5 -77.38 3.99 -25.46
N ASP A 6 -78.46 4.71 -25.12
CA ASP A 6 -78.38 6.17 -24.94
C ASP A 6 -77.88 6.56 -23.53
N ILE A 7 -78.27 5.79 -22.50
CA ILE A 7 -77.83 5.99 -21.11
C ILE A 7 -76.32 5.69 -20.95
N MET A 8 -75.81 4.68 -21.66
CA MET A 8 -74.38 4.35 -21.65
C MET A 8 -73.51 5.44 -22.30
N LYS A 9 -74.04 6.20 -23.25
CA LYS A 9 -73.29 7.27 -23.94
C LYS A 9 -73.13 8.50 -23.04
N THR A 10 -74.13 8.83 -22.24
CA THR A 10 -74.09 9.97 -21.31
C THR A 10 -73.10 9.74 -20.17
N ASP A 11 -72.98 8.52 -19.65
CA ASP A 11 -72.03 8.20 -18.57
C ASP A 11 -70.56 8.22 -19.03
N VAL A 12 -70.28 7.72 -20.24
CA VAL A 12 -68.93 7.73 -20.82
C VAL A 12 -68.45 9.17 -21.09
N ILE A 13 -69.36 10.09 -21.42
CA ILE A 13 -69.04 11.49 -21.66
C ILE A 13 -68.80 12.24 -20.33
N SER A 14 -69.56 11.92 -19.29
CA SER A 14 -69.38 12.48 -17.94
C SER A 14 -68.04 12.05 -17.33
N SER A 15 -67.75 10.74 -17.33
CA SER A 15 -66.50 10.18 -16.82
C SER A 15 -65.26 10.72 -17.55
N LYS A 16 -65.32 10.87 -18.89
CA LYS A 16 -64.22 11.47 -19.66
C LYS A 16 -64.00 12.95 -19.36
N ARG A 17 -65.03 13.70 -18.96
CA ARG A 17 -64.88 15.11 -18.55
C ARG A 17 -64.22 15.22 -17.17
N GLU A 18 -64.61 14.40 -16.22
CA GLU A 18 -64.01 14.40 -14.87
C GLU A 18 -62.53 13.99 -14.89
N ILE A 19 -62.17 12.97 -15.69
CA ILE A 19 -60.77 12.55 -15.86
C ILE A 19 -59.92 13.64 -16.54
N ARG A 20 -60.51 14.46 -17.44
CA ARG A 20 -59.80 15.58 -18.08
C ARG A 20 -59.59 16.74 -17.11
N ILE A 21 -60.52 17.00 -16.20
CA ILE A 21 -60.43 18.11 -15.23
C ILE A 21 -59.38 17.78 -14.14
N LEU A 22 -59.26 16.51 -13.71
CA LEU A 22 -58.21 16.10 -12.75
C LEU A 22 -56.79 16.09 -13.34
N LYS A 23 -56.65 16.17 -14.68
CA LYS A 23 -55.35 16.24 -15.37
C LYS A 23 -54.88 17.66 -15.67
N ALA A 24 -55.75 18.66 -15.51
CA ALA A 24 -55.45 20.05 -15.81
C ALA A 24 -55.06 20.81 -14.53
N GLY A 25 -53.76 20.88 -14.24
CA GLY A 25 -53.26 21.99 -13.41
C GLY A 25 -52.29 21.68 -12.27
N ARG A 26 -51.54 20.58 -12.28
CA ARG A 26 -50.22 20.61 -11.60
C ARG A 26 -49.18 21.08 -12.60
N ARG A 27 -49.08 22.40 -12.79
CA ARG A 27 -47.87 22.99 -13.36
C ARG A 27 -46.73 22.62 -12.42
N LYS A 28 -45.90 21.65 -12.82
CA LYS A 28 -44.59 21.44 -12.19
C LYS A 28 -43.87 22.78 -12.31
N ARG A 29 -43.73 23.51 -11.20
CA ARG A 29 -42.80 24.63 -11.12
C ARG A 29 -41.45 24.04 -11.52
N ALA A 30 -40.94 24.45 -12.67
CA ALA A 30 -39.52 24.29 -12.95
C ALA A 30 -38.83 25.16 -11.89
N SER A 31 -38.42 24.53 -10.81
CA SER A 31 -37.62 25.17 -9.77
C SER A 31 -36.29 25.50 -10.44
N GLY A 32 -36.11 26.76 -10.83
CA GLY A 32 -34.81 27.25 -11.25
C GLY A 32 -33.82 27.04 -10.11
N VAL A 33 -32.63 26.56 -10.43
CA VAL A 33 -31.56 26.38 -9.43
C VAL A 33 -31.26 27.74 -8.82
N ASN A 34 -31.37 27.84 -7.49
CA ASN A 34 -31.08 29.09 -6.79
C ASN A 34 -29.56 29.29 -6.71
N LEU A 35 -29.06 30.53 -6.84
CA LEU A 35 -27.62 30.83 -6.76
C LEU A 35 -27.00 30.30 -5.45
N ILE A 36 -27.74 30.42 -4.35
CA ILE A 36 -27.33 29.94 -3.02
C ILE A 36 -27.14 28.41 -3.01
N GLU A 37 -27.98 27.69 -3.73
CA GLU A 37 -27.90 26.22 -3.86
C GLU A 37 -26.64 25.82 -4.62
N VAL A 38 -26.30 26.52 -5.70
CA VAL A 38 -25.04 26.30 -6.44
C VAL A 38 -23.83 26.62 -5.57
N MET A 39 -23.86 27.71 -4.81
CA MET A 39 -22.77 28.06 -3.89
C MET A 39 -22.61 27.04 -2.77
N ALA A 40 -23.70 26.52 -2.22
CA ALA A 40 -23.65 25.48 -1.20
C ALA A 40 -23.09 24.16 -1.76
N VAL A 41 -23.55 23.73 -2.94
CA VAL A 41 -23.09 22.49 -3.59
C VAL A 41 -21.61 22.60 -3.96
N THR A 42 -21.17 23.73 -4.51
CA THR A 42 -19.75 23.96 -4.86
C THR A 42 -18.87 23.99 -3.61
N ALA A 43 -19.31 24.59 -2.51
CA ALA A 43 -18.58 24.56 -1.24
C ALA A 43 -18.41 23.13 -0.71
N ILE A 44 -19.50 22.34 -0.67
CA ILE A 44 -19.48 20.94 -0.23
C ILE A 44 -18.56 20.12 -1.13
N LEU A 45 -18.69 20.24 -2.46
CA LEU A 45 -17.85 19.53 -3.43
C LEU A 45 -16.37 19.85 -3.23
N THR A 46 -16.02 21.12 -3.02
CA THR A 46 -14.62 21.53 -2.82
C THR A 46 -14.02 20.86 -1.59
N ILE A 47 -14.76 20.86 -0.47
CA ILE A 47 -14.32 20.20 0.77
C ILE A 47 -14.15 18.68 0.54
N THR A 48 -15.10 18.04 -0.15
CA THR A 48 -15.03 16.60 -0.44
C THR A 48 -13.84 16.26 -1.36
N VAL A 49 -13.59 17.04 -2.40
CA VAL A 49 -12.47 16.80 -3.33
C VAL A 49 -11.12 16.99 -2.62
N VAL A 50 -10.96 18.06 -1.84
CA VAL A 50 -9.72 18.29 -1.09
C VAL A 50 -9.50 17.18 -0.05
N GLY A 51 -10.54 16.82 0.70
CA GLY A 51 -10.46 15.74 1.70
C GLY A 51 -10.10 14.39 1.09
N THR A 52 -10.76 14.01 0.00
CA THR A 52 -10.50 12.72 -0.69
C THR A 52 -9.15 12.70 -1.38
N SER A 53 -8.71 13.81 -1.97
CA SER A 53 -7.38 13.92 -2.61
C SER A 53 -6.26 13.78 -1.59
N GLY A 54 -6.37 14.43 -0.43
CA GLY A 54 -5.39 14.30 0.65
C GLY A 54 -5.30 12.85 1.13
N TYR A 55 -6.46 12.20 1.37
CA TYR A 55 -6.49 10.80 1.76
C TYR A 55 -5.83 9.87 0.73
N ARG A 56 -6.14 10.04 -0.56
CA ARG A 56 -5.54 9.24 -1.64
C ARG A 56 -4.04 9.42 -1.74
N TYR A 57 -3.55 10.65 -1.52
CA TYR A 57 -2.11 10.94 -1.57
C TYR A 57 -1.36 10.24 -0.44
N TYR A 58 -1.83 10.38 0.80
CA TYR A 58 -1.17 9.74 1.94
C TYR A 58 -1.32 8.22 1.91
N SER A 59 -2.44 7.69 1.40
CA SER A 59 -2.60 6.24 1.28
C SER A 59 -1.66 5.63 0.25
N SER A 60 -1.45 6.28 -0.91
CA SER A 60 -0.47 5.82 -1.90
C SER A 60 0.96 5.89 -1.38
N LEU A 61 1.30 6.97 -0.65
CA LEU A 61 2.63 7.13 -0.08
C LEU A 61 2.92 6.06 0.99
N ASN A 62 1.96 5.84 1.90
CA ASN A 62 2.10 4.80 2.91
C ASN A 62 2.16 3.39 2.30
N ALA A 63 1.42 3.13 1.21
CA ALA A 63 1.49 1.86 0.51
C ALA A 63 2.89 1.62 -0.08
N HIS A 64 3.53 2.67 -0.62
CA HIS A 64 4.91 2.58 -1.12
C HIS A 64 5.90 2.23 -0.01
N TRP A 65 5.85 2.95 1.12
CA TRP A 65 6.72 2.65 2.27
C TRP A 65 6.49 1.25 2.85
N ALA A 66 5.22 0.82 2.92
CA ALA A 66 4.91 -0.54 3.34
C ALA A 66 5.48 -1.58 2.39
N GLN A 67 5.42 -1.34 1.08
CA GLN A 67 5.97 -2.24 0.07
C GLN A 67 7.49 -2.37 0.17
N GLU A 68 8.20 -1.25 0.34
CA GLU A 68 9.66 -1.27 0.55
C GLU A 68 10.03 -2.09 1.80
N GLN A 69 9.30 -1.89 2.91
CA GLN A 69 9.57 -2.57 4.16
C GLN A 69 9.23 -4.07 4.11
N ILE A 70 8.15 -4.44 3.42
CA ILE A 70 7.81 -5.84 3.15
C ILE A 70 8.90 -6.50 2.30
N THR A 71 9.41 -5.79 1.29
CA THR A 71 10.48 -6.28 0.43
C THR A 71 11.78 -6.49 1.21
N ALA A 72 12.16 -5.53 2.07
CA ALA A 72 13.30 -5.68 2.96
C ALA A 72 13.16 -6.88 3.91
N ALA A 73 11.96 -7.09 4.48
CA ALA A 73 11.69 -8.22 5.37
C ALA A 73 11.78 -9.56 4.63
N ARG A 74 11.24 -9.65 3.40
CA ARG A 74 11.35 -10.84 2.55
C ARG A 74 12.79 -11.12 2.16
N LEU A 75 13.57 -10.09 1.86
CA LEU A 75 14.98 -10.22 1.52
C LEU A 75 15.78 -10.74 2.72
N GLY A 76 15.56 -10.19 3.92
CA GLY A 76 16.18 -10.70 5.14
C GLY A 76 15.83 -12.16 5.41
N GLN A 77 14.56 -12.55 5.21
CA GLN A 77 14.13 -13.95 5.34
C GLN A 77 14.76 -14.86 4.28
N LEU A 78 14.89 -14.39 3.04
CA LEU A 78 15.56 -15.13 1.97
C LEU A 78 17.02 -15.39 2.31
N LEU A 79 17.75 -14.37 2.78
CA LEU A 79 19.15 -14.49 3.20
C LEU A 79 19.32 -15.45 4.38
N CYS A 80 18.48 -15.33 5.42
CA CYS A 80 18.47 -16.28 6.53
C CYS A 80 18.17 -17.71 6.06
N GLY A 81 17.18 -17.87 5.17
CA GLY A 81 16.75 -19.17 4.66
C GLY A 81 17.80 -19.82 3.75
N SER A 82 18.48 -19.03 2.93
CA SER A 82 19.59 -19.48 2.08
C SER A 82 20.77 -19.96 2.93
N TRP A 83 21.16 -19.18 3.95
CA TRP A 83 22.19 -19.59 4.91
C TRP A 83 21.82 -20.86 5.68
N ALA A 84 20.55 -20.98 6.09
CA ALA A 84 20.06 -22.21 6.71
C ALA A 84 20.05 -23.40 5.74
N GLY A 85 19.83 -23.17 4.45
CA GLY A 85 19.86 -24.18 3.39
C GLY A 85 21.25 -24.79 3.16
N VAL A 86 22.31 -24.07 3.52
CA VAL A 86 23.71 -24.56 3.50
C VAL A 86 24.19 -24.99 4.89
N GLU A 87 23.27 -25.36 5.79
CA GLU A 87 23.58 -25.86 7.14
C GLU A 87 24.38 -24.88 8.01
N GLY A 88 24.22 -23.57 7.78
CA GLY A 88 24.87 -22.55 8.59
C GLY A 88 26.38 -22.44 8.36
N ASP A 89 26.80 -22.55 7.10
CA ASP A 89 28.21 -22.43 6.69
C ASP A 89 28.82 -21.08 7.12
N GLU A 90 30.07 -21.15 7.60
CA GLU A 90 30.86 -20.02 8.06
C GLU A 90 31.40 -19.19 6.89
N THR A 91 31.50 -19.80 5.70
CA THR A 91 31.97 -19.19 4.46
C THR A 91 30.85 -18.82 3.50
N TYR A 92 29.61 -18.79 3.96
CA TYR A 92 28.46 -18.50 3.10
C TYR A 92 28.57 -17.14 2.41
N ASP A 93 28.55 -17.19 1.08
CA ASP A 93 28.51 -16.02 0.21
C ASP A 93 27.17 -15.98 -0.56
N PRO A 94 26.30 -14.98 -0.30
CA PRO A 94 25.06 -14.80 -1.05
C PRO A 94 25.29 -14.43 -2.52
N GLU A 95 26.46 -13.90 -2.93
CA GLU A 95 26.77 -13.67 -4.35
C GLU A 95 26.76 -15.01 -5.10
N GLU A 96 27.55 -15.99 -4.64
CA GLU A 96 27.63 -17.31 -5.29
C GLU A 96 26.29 -18.07 -5.32
N HIS A 97 25.43 -17.86 -4.32
CA HIS A 97 24.19 -18.62 -4.18
C HIS A 97 22.96 -17.95 -4.79
N LEU A 98 22.97 -16.63 -4.98
CA LEU A 98 21.79 -15.85 -5.38
C LEU A 98 21.99 -14.99 -6.63
N GLU A 99 23.21 -14.90 -7.20
CA GLU A 99 23.50 -14.10 -8.41
C GLU A 99 22.61 -14.46 -9.61
N SER A 100 22.15 -15.71 -9.72
CA SER A 100 21.27 -16.11 -10.83
C SER A 100 19.90 -15.43 -10.82
N ASP A 101 19.41 -15.05 -9.64
CA ASP A 101 18.06 -14.51 -9.43
C ASP A 101 18.06 -13.04 -8.99
N LEU A 102 19.18 -12.54 -8.45
CA LEU A 102 19.30 -11.22 -7.83
C LEU A 102 20.57 -10.49 -8.30
N GLU A 103 20.45 -9.18 -8.51
CA GLU A 103 21.60 -8.31 -8.73
C GLU A 103 22.24 -8.00 -7.37
N VAL A 104 23.40 -8.60 -7.11
CA VAL A 104 24.15 -8.51 -5.85
C VAL A 104 25.48 -7.82 -6.13
N ASP A 105 25.74 -6.70 -5.46
CA ASP A 105 27.04 -6.03 -5.45
C ASP A 105 27.70 -6.19 -4.08
N VAL A 106 28.98 -6.54 -4.03
CA VAL A 106 29.74 -6.59 -2.76
C VAL A 106 30.05 -5.16 -2.28
N LEU A 107 29.73 -4.89 -1.02
CA LEU A 107 30.02 -3.63 -0.35
C LEU A 107 31.20 -3.76 0.61
N SER A 108 31.80 -2.62 0.95
CA SER A 108 32.76 -2.55 2.04
C SER A 108 32.15 -3.03 3.37
N PRO A 109 32.92 -3.73 4.21
CA PRO A 109 32.48 -4.17 5.52
C PRO A 109 32.09 -2.96 6.39
N PRO A 110 31.14 -3.12 7.32
CA PRO A 110 30.71 -2.01 8.16
C PRO A 110 31.75 -1.70 9.25
N ASP A 111 31.83 -0.43 9.65
CA ASP A 111 32.78 0.05 10.67
C ASP A 111 32.59 -0.60 12.05
N SER A 112 31.41 -1.14 12.32
CA SER A 112 31.12 -1.82 13.58
C SER A 112 30.12 -2.96 13.38
N LEU A 113 30.43 -4.10 14.00
CA LEU A 113 29.52 -5.22 14.15
C LEU A 113 29.06 -5.36 15.61
N PRO A 114 27.90 -6.00 15.85
CA PRO A 114 27.51 -6.39 17.19
C PRO A 114 28.59 -7.27 17.84
N PRO A 115 28.81 -7.15 19.17
CA PRO A 115 29.83 -7.93 19.86
C PRO A 115 29.54 -9.43 19.74
N ALA A 116 30.62 -10.21 19.59
CA ALA A 116 30.60 -11.67 19.43
C ALA A 116 30.01 -12.21 18.11
N PHE A 117 29.80 -11.36 17.10
CA PHE A 117 29.48 -11.81 15.74
C PHE A 117 30.70 -11.70 14.81
N VAL A 118 30.88 -12.70 13.96
CA VAL A 118 31.87 -12.78 12.88
C VAL A 118 31.21 -12.33 11.59
N LEU A 119 31.81 -11.36 10.90
CA LEU A 119 31.27 -10.84 9.64
C LEU A 119 31.39 -11.92 8.54
N LEU A 120 30.29 -12.19 7.83
CA LEU A 120 30.31 -12.92 6.57
C LEU A 120 30.56 -11.97 5.40
N GLY A 121 29.84 -10.84 5.37
CA GLY A 121 30.01 -9.84 4.32
C GLY A 121 28.94 -8.76 4.33
N SER A 122 29.14 -7.76 3.49
CA SER A 122 28.18 -6.71 3.20
C SER A 122 27.88 -6.71 1.71
N TYR A 123 26.61 -6.60 1.36
CA TYR A 123 26.13 -6.72 -0.02
C TYR A 123 25.05 -5.68 -0.28
N ARG A 124 24.95 -5.21 -1.52
CA ARG A 124 23.85 -4.38 -2.01
C ARG A 124 23.04 -5.20 -2.97
N ILE A 125 21.75 -5.29 -2.72
CA ILE A 125 20.81 -6.03 -3.55
C ILE A 125 19.82 -5.03 -4.13
N THR A 126 19.72 -4.98 -5.46
CA THR A 126 18.80 -4.05 -6.15
C THR A 126 17.53 -4.77 -6.58
N ILE A 127 16.38 -4.30 -6.09
CA ILE A 127 15.06 -4.86 -6.44
C ILE A 127 14.16 -3.71 -6.88
N GLU A 128 13.62 -3.80 -8.09
CA GLU A 128 12.71 -2.79 -8.67
C GLU A 128 13.26 -1.34 -8.63
N GLY A 129 14.58 -1.18 -8.70
CA GLY A 129 15.27 0.12 -8.65
C GLY A 129 15.49 0.68 -7.25
N VAL A 130 15.16 -0.07 -6.19
CA VAL A 130 15.49 0.25 -4.80
C VAL A 130 16.69 -0.58 -4.37
N ALA A 131 17.72 0.08 -3.85
CA ALA A 131 18.91 -0.57 -3.31
C ALA A 131 18.73 -0.95 -1.83
N TYR A 132 19.03 -2.20 -1.51
CA TYR A 132 18.99 -2.78 -0.17
C TYR A 132 20.40 -3.18 0.27
N ASP A 133 20.97 -2.44 1.21
CA ASP A 133 22.27 -2.74 1.81
C ASP A 133 22.08 -3.76 2.94
N CYS A 134 22.63 -4.95 2.73
CA CYS A 134 22.54 -6.09 3.61
C CYS A 134 23.89 -6.36 4.26
N THR A 135 23.93 -6.57 5.57
CA THR A 135 25.12 -7.06 6.29
C THR A 135 24.77 -8.35 6.98
N LEU A 136 25.59 -9.37 6.75
CA LEU A 136 25.44 -10.70 7.33
C LEU A 136 26.60 -10.95 8.30
N ALA A 137 26.26 -11.45 9.49
CA ALA A 137 27.24 -11.85 10.48
C ALA A 137 26.72 -13.07 11.26
N TRP A 138 27.59 -13.95 11.74
CA TRP A 138 27.18 -15.15 12.44
C TRP A 138 27.90 -15.30 13.78
N LYS A 139 27.38 -16.18 14.63
CA LYS A 139 28.05 -16.62 15.85
C LYS A 139 27.61 -18.01 16.26
N ASP A 140 28.50 -18.75 16.93
CA ASP A 140 28.12 -19.93 17.68
C ASP A 140 27.44 -19.51 19.00
N VAL A 141 26.23 -20.02 19.23
CA VAL A 141 25.51 -19.84 20.50
C VAL A 141 25.81 -21.01 21.43
N THR A 142 25.80 -22.22 20.88
CA THR A 142 26.25 -23.46 21.51
C THR A 142 26.93 -24.34 20.45
N PRO A 143 27.65 -25.42 20.81
CA PRO A 143 28.42 -26.24 19.85
C PRO A 143 27.61 -26.86 18.70
N GLU A 144 26.28 -26.85 18.79
CA GLU A 144 25.34 -27.37 17.79
C GLU A 144 24.28 -26.33 17.40
N LEU A 145 24.45 -25.06 17.77
CA LEU A 145 23.49 -24.01 17.46
C LEU A 145 24.20 -22.74 17.03
N ARG A 146 23.94 -22.32 15.80
CA ARG A 146 24.49 -21.09 15.23
C ARG A 146 23.40 -20.06 15.11
N ALA A 147 23.78 -18.80 15.26
CA ALA A 147 22.90 -17.66 15.01
C ALA A 147 23.46 -16.82 13.88
N ILE A 148 22.63 -16.53 12.89
CA ILE A 148 22.92 -15.50 11.89
C ILE A 148 22.20 -14.21 12.27
N TRP A 149 22.91 -13.10 12.12
CA TRP A 149 22.44 -11.74 12.20
C TRP A 149 22.44 -11.17 10.79
N VAL A 150 21.27 -10.74 10.34
CA VAL A 150 21.08 -10.10 9.04
C VAL A 150 20.50 -8.72 9.29
N SER A 151 21.24 -7.68 8.90
CA SER A 151 20.73 -6.31 8.86
C SER A 151 20.46 -5.93 7.42
N VAL A 152 19.25 -5.41 7.16
CA VAL A 152 18.85 -4.87 5.86
C VAL A 152 18.53 -3.40 6.04
N LYS A 153 19.12 -2.55 5.20
CA LYS A 153 18.89 -1.09 5.15
C LYS A 153 18.50 -0.72 3.74
N TRP A 154 17.51 0.14 3.56
CA TRP A 154 17.04 0.53 2.23
C TRP A 154 16.82 2.03 2.11
N ASP A 155 16.92 2.55 0.88
CA ASP A 155 16.85 3.98 0.59
C ASP A 155 17.73 4.81 1.55
N TRP A 156 18.93 4.30 1.81
CA TRP A 156 19.86 4.85 2.79
C TRP A 156 20.71 5.94 2.13
N ARG A 157 20.47 7.21 2.47
CA ARG A 157 21.31 8.34 2.03
C ARG A 157 22.23 8.76 3.17
N GLU A 158 23.45 9.21 2.84
CA GLU A 158 24.39 9.76 3.85
C GLU A 158 23.77 10.90 4.68
N GLU A 159 22.87 11.70 4.09
CA GLU A 159 22.12 12.75 4.81
C GLU A 159 21.22 12.20 5.94
N ASP A 160 20.75 10.94 5.84
CA ASP A 160 19.89 10.32 6.84
C ASP A 160 20.66 9.89 8.11
N LEU A 161 22.01 9.89 8.09
CA LEU A 161 22.87 9.63 9.27
C LEU A 161 22.66 10.66 10.39
N SER A 162 22.26 11.88 10.03
CA SER A 162 22.02 12.97 10.97
C SER A 162 20.73 12.80 11.77
N ASN A 163 19.84 11.88 11.37
CA ASN A 163 18.54 11.69 12.00
C ASN A 163 18.33 10.22 12.44
N PRO A 164 18.53 9.90 13.73
CA PRO A 164 18.40 8.54 14.23
C PRO A 164 17.00 7.96 14.02
N ASP A 165 15.94 8.77 14.06
CA ASP A 165 14.56 8.30 13.86
C ASP A 165 14.32 7.81 12.42
N LYS A 166 15.02 8.38 11.43
CA LYS A 166 14.96 7.91 10.04
C LYS A 166 15.77 6.63 9.85
N ALA A 167 16.94 6.56 10.48
CA ALA A 167 17.79 5.37 10.46
C ALA A 167 17.06 4.13 11.01
N PHE A 168 16.30 4.27 12.10
CA PHE A 168 15.50 3.17 12.66
C PHE A 168 14.29 2.78 11.79
N ARG A 169 13.71 3.71 11.03
CA ARG A 169 12.55 3.40 10.16
C ARG A 169 12.93 2.67 8.89
N LYS A 170 14.15 2.86 8.40
CA LYS A 170 14.66 2.31 7.13
C LYS A 170 15.66 1.16 7.31
N SER A 171 15.69 0.58 8.50
CA SER A 171 16.53 -0.58 8.80
C SER A 171 15.73 -1.66 9.51
N PHE A 172 16.11 -2.90 9.25
CA PHE A 172 15.54 -4.07 9.89
C PHE A 172 16.64 -5.06 10.22
N ILE A 173 16.45 -5.79 11.32
CA ILE A 173 17.40 -6.81 11.77
C ILE A 173 16.61 -8.09 12.04
N ILE A 174 17.07 -9.18 11.46
CA ILE A 174 16.60 -10.54 11.75
C ILE A 174 17.74 -11.32 12.38
N ILE A 175 17.42 -12.07 13.42
CA ILE A 175 18.30 -13.10 13.95
C ILE A 175 17.59 -14.43 13.83
N THR A 176 18.22 -15.39 13.15
CA THR A 176 17.72 -16.76 12.99
C THR A 176 18.75 -17.73 13.51
N TYR A 177 18.29 -18.90 13.96
CA TYR A 177 19.11 -19.96 14.51
C TYR A 177 19.00 -21.19 13.63
N VAL A 178 20.13 -21.86 13.43
CA VAL A 178 20.28 -23.11 12.66
C VAL A 178 21.08 -24.09 13.49
#